data_AF-A0A4Y7ZSU9-F1
#
_entry.id   AF-A0A4Y7ZSU9-F1
#
_cell.length_a   1.000
_cell.length_b   1.000
_cell.length_c   1.000
_cell.angle_alpha   90.00
_cell.angle_beta   90.00
_cell.angle_gamma   90.00
#
_symmetry.space_group_name_H-M   'P 1'
#
loop_
_entity.id
_entity.type
_entity.pdbx_description
1 polymer ?
#
loop_
_entity_poly.entity_id
_entity_poly.type
_entity_poly.pdbx_seq_one_letter_code
_entity_poly.pdbx_strand_id
1 'polypeptide(L)'
;MESLEDDTLVEERKRSFWLSAFLIIMFITNPLTAFSYFAYPDALVQTYPLLSIPVIYFMAVLAILNTILVVAIWSWKKIGVYGIYITMTIAFIINLYIGIGLYSSLMGLAGGLIIFVTTRKNWSHFS
;
A
#
# COMPACT_ATOMS: atom_id res chain seq x y z
N MET A 1 -11.41 26.34 -45.89
CA MET A 1 -12.26 26.12 -44.71
C MET A 1 -11.67 24.92 -44.01
N GLU A 2 -10.56 25.17 -43.33
CA GLU A 2 -9.71 24.16 -42.68
C GLU A 2 -10.09 24.24 -41.21
N SER A 3 -11.15 23.51 -40.86
CA SER A 3 -11.63 23.48 -39.48
C SER A 3 -10.65 22.64 -38.67
N LEU A 4 -9.78 23.33 -37.95
CA LEU A 4 -9.49 23.09 -36.54
C LEU A 4 -9.74 21.63 -36.11
N GLU A 5 -8.88 20.71 -36.54
CA GLU A 5 -8.60 19.52 -35.76
C GLU A 5 -7.88 20.03 -34.50
N ASP A 6 -8.71 20.47 -33.56
CA ASP A 6 -8.40 20.60 -32.14
C ASP A 6 -8.08 19.18 -31.65
N ASP A 7 -6.90 18.70 -32.04
CA ASP A 7 -6.18 17.58 -31.42
C ASP A 7 -5.90 18.01 -29.99
N THR A 8 -6.96 18.01 -29.19
CA THR A 8 -6.89 17.82 -27.75
C THR A 8 -6.25 16.47 -27.57
N LEU A 9 -4.92 16.45 -27.63
CA LEU A 9 -4.08 15.34 -27.22
C LEU A 9 -4.42 15.11 -25.75
N VAL A 10 -5.47 14.34 -25.51
CA VAL A 10 -5.74 13.73 -24.21
C VAL A 10 -4.51 12.90 -23.97
N GLU A 11 -3.53 13.45 -23.24
CA GLU A 11 -2.34 12.70 -22.84
C GLU A 11 -2.84 11.40 -22.22
N GLU A 12 -2.65 10.30 -22.95
CA GLU A 12 -3.01 8.99 -22.45
C GLU A 12 -2.26 8.79 -21.15
N ARG A 13 -2.99 8.66 -20.04
CA ARG A 13 -2.43 8.38 -18.72
C ARG A 13 -1.78 6.99 -18.73
N LYS A 14 -0.57 6.90 -19.27
CA LYS A 14 0.19 5.65 -19.33
C LYS A 14 0.74 5.32 -17.94
N ARG A 15 0.42 4.12 -17.47
CA ARG A 15 0.99 3.58 -16.24
C ARG A 15 2.32 2.90 -16.54
N SER A 16 3.32 3.18 -15.71
CA SER A 16 4.57 2.42 -15.72
C SER A 16 4.32 0.96 -15.36
N PHE A 17 4.96 0.04 -16.08
CA PHE A 17 4.94 -1.40 -15.79
C PHE A 17 5.25 -1.69 -14.31
N TRP A 18 6.24 -1.00 -13.73
CA TRP A 18 6.66 -1.18 -12.34
C TRP A 18 5.57 -0.80 -11.33
N LEU A 19 4.81 0.26 -11.60
CA LEU A 19 3.71 0.66 -10.72
C LEU A 19 2.60 -0.39 -10.78
N SER A 20 2.22 -0.84 -11.98
CA SER A 20 1.19 -1.87 -12.15
C SER A 20 1.57 -3.18 -11.46
N ALA A 21 2.79 -3.66 -11.67
CA ALA A 21 3.28 -4.89 -11.06
C ALA A 21 3.26 -4.80 -9.53
N PHE A 22 3.74 -3.68 -8.97
CA PHE A 22 3.76 -3.49 -7.53
C PHE A 22 2.35 -3.41 -6.92
N LEU A 23 1.42 -2.70 -7.57
CA LEU A 23 0.04 -2.61 -7.10
C LEU A 23 -0.67 -3.97 -7.16
N ILE A 24 -0.42 -4.80 -8.17
CA ILE A 24 -0.96 -6.16 -8.25
C ILE A 24 -0.45 -7.00 -7.08
N ILE A 25 0.86 -6.94 -6.79
CA ILE A 25 1.43 -7.64 -5.63
C ILE A 25 0.72 -7.18 -4.35
N MET A 26 0.63 -5.87 -4.11
CA MET A 26 -0.04 -5.35 -2.91
C MET A 26 -1.53 -5.73 -2.84
N PHE A 27 -2.21 -5.77 -3.98
CA PHE A 27 -3.63 -6.16 -4.07
C PHE A 27 -3.84 -7.62 -3.69
N ILE A 28 -2.84 -8.49 -3.84
CA ILE A 28 -2.89 -9.89 -3.43
C ILE A 28 -2.40 -10.06 -1.99
N THR A 29 -1.28 -9.43 -1.63
CA THR A 29 -0.65 -9.63 -0.31
C THR A 29 -1.46 -9.02 0.82
N ASN A 30 -2.12 -7.87 0.61
CA ASN A 30 -2.90 -7.22 1.66
C ASN A 30 -4.14 -8.04 2.08
N PRO A 31 -5.00 -8.53 1.17
CA PRO A 31 -6.09 -9.44 1.55
C PRO A 31 -5.61 -10.74 2.18
N LEU A 32 -4.51 -11.32 1.67
CA LEU A 32 -3.93 -12.52 2.26
C LEU A 32 -3.46 -12.27 3.70
N THR A 33 -2.81 -11.13 3.94
CA THR A 33 -2.37 -10.71 5.27
C THR A 33 -3.57 -10.50 6.22
N ALA A 34 -4.61 -9.82 5.75
CA ALA A 34 -5.84 -9.65 6.52
C ALA A 34 -6.48 -11.00 6.87
N PHE A 35 -6.56 -11.90 5.90
CA PHE A 35 -7.07 -13.26 6.11
C PHE A 35 -6.23 -14.01 7.16
N SER A 36 -4.90 -13.98 7.06
CA SER A 36 -4.01 -14.62 8.05
C SER A 36 -4.23 -14.08 9.46
N TYR A 37 -4.41 -12.77 9.61
CA TYR A 37 -4.67 -12.15 10.92
C TYR A 37 -6.04 -12.52 11.50
N PHE A 38 -7.08 -12.66 10.68
CA PHE A 38 -8.40 -13.12 11.15
C PHE A 38 -8.45 -14.63 11.41
N ALA A 39 -7.79 -15.44 10.57
CA ALA A 39 -7.88 -16.90 10.63
C ALA A 39 -6.99 -17.51 11.71
N TYR A 40 -5.84 -16.89 12.01
CA TYR A 40 -4.82 -17.48 12.89
C TYR A 40 -4.28 -16.50 13.97
N PRO A 41 -5.13 -15.78 14.73
CA PRO A 41 -4.66 -14.82 15.72
C PRO A 41 -3.83 -15.48 16.84
N ASP A 42 -4.23 -16.65 17.35
CA ASP A 42 -3.53 -17.31 18.45
C ASP A 42 -2.12 -17.76 18.07
N ALA A 43 -1.92 -18.20 16.82
CA ALA A 43 -0.59 -18.57 16.31
C ALA A 43 0.37 -17.38 16.27
N LEU A 44 -0.16 -16.18 16.00
CA LEU A 44 0.62 -14.94 16.00
C LEU A 44 0.99 -14.51 17.42
N VAL A 45 0.09 -14.67 18.39
CA VAL A 45 0.38 -14.40 19.81
C VAL A 45 1.47 -15.34 20.34
N GLN A 46 1.45 -16.62 19.95
CA GLN A 46 2.49 -17.58 20.32
C GLN A 46 3.87 -17.22 19.74
N THR A 47 3.89 -16.67 18.53
CA THR A 47 5.13 -16.26 17.85
C THR A 47 5.65 -14.92 18.39
N TYR A 48 4.74 -13.99 18.69
CA TYR A 48 5.03 -12.64 19.15
C TYR A 48 4.29 -12.38 20.47
N PRO A 49 4.89 -12.69 21.64
CA PRO A 49 4.20 -12.60 22.93
C PRO A 49 3.73 -11.19 23.33
N LEU A 50 4.33 -10.14 22.76
CA LEU A 50 3.95 -8.74 22.97
C LEU A 50 2.71 -8.32 22.17
N LEU A 51 2.25 -9.18 21.24
CA LEU A 51 1.13 -8.92 20.36
C LEU A 51 -0.17 -9.36 21.05
N SER A 52 -1.08 -8.42 21.23
CA SER A 52 -2.41 -8.71 21.78
C SER A 52 -3.42 -8.95 20.65
N ILE A 53 -4.46 -9.74 20.92
CA ILE A 53 -5.53 -10.02 19.95
C ILE A 53 -6.16 -8.74 19.37
N PRO A 54 -6.43 -7.68 20.16
CA PRO A 54 -6.92 -6.42 19.59
C PRO A 54 -5.96 -5.77 18.58
N VAL A 55 -4.64 -5.87 18.81
CA VAL A 55 -3.64 -5.35 17.88
C VAL A 55 -3.62 -6.17 16.59
N ILE A 56 -3.77 -7.51 16.67
CA ILE A 56 -3.89 -8.37 15.48
C ILE A 56 -5.08 -7.95 14.61
N TYR A 57 -6.26 -7.79 15.21
CA TYR A 57 -7.44 -7.37 14.46
C TYR A 57 -7.33 -5.94 13.94
N PHE A 58 -6.68 -5.03 14.68
CA PHE A 58 -6.35 -3.70 14.16
C PHE A 58 -5.46 -3.80 12.90
N MET A 59 -4.44 -4.65 12.92
CA MET A 59 -3.59 -4.89 11.75
C MET A 59 -4.37 -5.55 10.59
N ALA A 60 -5.36 -6.39 10.88
CA ALA A 60 -6.22 -7.00 9.87
C ALA A 60 -7.07 -5.94 9.15
N VAL A 61 -7.69 -5.04 9.91
CA VAL A 61 -8.42 -3.89 9.38
C VAL A 61 -7.47 -2.97 8.60
N LEU A 62 -6.26 -2.74 9.11
CA LEU A 62 -5.24 -1.93 8.43
C LEU A 62 -4.85 -2.54 7.08
N ALA A 63 -4.74 -3.87 6.98
CA ALA A 63 -4.46 -4.57 5.73
C ALA A 63 -5.63 -4.48 4.72
N ILE A 64 -6.89 -4.55 5.19
CA ILE A 64 -8.06 -4.28 4.34
C ILE A 64 -8.04 -2.85 3.82
N LEU A 65 -7.81 -1.87 4.70
CA LEU A 65 -7.66 -0.47 4.31
C LEU A 65 -6.53 -0.29 3.28
N ASN A 66 -5.41 -0.99 3.46
CA ASN A 66 -4.29 -0.98 2.54
C ASN A 66 -4.69 -1.47 1.14
N THR A 67 -5.54 -2.50 1.05
CA THR A 67 -6.15 -2.95 -0.23
C THR A 67 -6.97 -1.83 -0.89
N ILE A 68 -7.82 -1.13 -0.12
CA ILE A 68 -8.63 -0.01 -0.62
C ILE A 68 -7.74 1.12 -1.13
N LEU A 69 -6.65 1.43 -0.40
CA LEU A 69 -5.68 2.44 -0.79
C LEU A 69 -4.93 2.05 -2.08
N VAL A 70 -4.59 0.77 -2.26
CA VAL A 70 -4.02 0.24 -3.51
C VAL A 70 -4.97 0.47 -4.68
N VAL A 71 -6.28 0.22 -4.51
CA VAL A 71 -7.30 0.51 -5.52
C VAL A 71 -7.41 2.02 -5.79
N ALA A 72 -7.28 2.86 -4.76
CA ALA A 72 -7.25 4.31 -4.91
C ALA A 72 -6.03 4.78 -5.73
N ILE A 73 -4.84 4.22 -5.49
CA ILE A 73 -3.65 4.48 -6.32
C ILE A 73 -3.86 3.97 -7.75
N TRP A 74 -4.45 2.78 -7.91
CA TRP A 74 -4.86 2.24 -9.21
C TRP A 74 -5.88 3.15 -9.92
N SER A 75 -6.61 3.97 -9.19
CA SER A 75 -7.58 4.93 -9.71
C SER A 75 -7.03 6.35 -9.79
N TRP A 76 -5.70 6.51 -9.68
CA TRP A 76 -4.99 7.79 -9.74
C TRP A 76 -5.45 8.80 -8.67
N LYS A 77 -5.78 8.35 -7.47
CA LYS A 77 -6.19 9.21 -6.35
C LYS A 77 -5.02 9.45 -5.40
N LYS A 78 -4.65 10.72 -5.14
CA LYS A 78 -3.52 11.07 -4.24
C LYS A 78 -3.72 10.54 -2.82
N ILE A 79 -4.97 10.50 -2.36
CA ILE A 79 -5.34 9.96 -1.05
C ILE A 79 -4.84 8.52 -0.85
N GLY A 80 -4.79 7.73 -1.93
CA GLY A 80 -4.23 6.38 -1.89
C GLY A 80 -2.76 6.38 -1.49
N VAL A 81 -1.95 7.25 -2.12
CA VAL A 81 -0.52 7.36 -1.84
C VAL A 81 -0.27 7.84 -0.41
N TYR A 82 -0.96 8.90 0.03
CA TYR A 82 -0.84 9.40 1.41
C TYR A 82 -1.27 8.36 2.44
N GLY A 83 -2.38 7.67 2.17
CA GLY A 83 -2.86 6.60 3.04
C GLY A 83 -1.85 5.47 3.18
N ILE A 84 -1.18 5.05 2.09
CA ILE A 84 -0.15 4.02 2.16
C ILE A 84 1.00 4.46 3.07
N TYR A 85 1.49 5.70 2.96
CA TYR A 85 2.55 6.17 3.86
C TYR A 85 2.12 6.18 5.34
N ILE A 86 0.87 6.54 5.62
CA ILE A 86 0.32 6.51 6.98
C ILE A 86 0.25 5.07 7.50
N THR A 87 -0.34 4.14 6.74
CA THR A 87 -0.46 2.74 7.17
C THR A 87 0.90 2.07 7.33
N MET A 88 1.87 2.39 6.47
CA MET A 88 3.25 1.92 6.59
C MET A 88 3.94 2.45 7.84
N THR A 89 3.74 3.72 8.18
CA THR A 89 4.31 4.31 9.41
C THR A 89 3.75 3.64 10.66
N ILE A 90 2.43 3.42 10.69
CA ILE A 90 1.76 2.70 11.78
C ILE A 90 2.31 1.27 11.89
N ALA A 91 2.38 0.53 10.78
CA ALA A 91 2.90 -0.83 10.76
C ALA A 91 4.37 -0.90 11.22
N PHE A 92 5.19 0.07 10.82
CA PHE A 92 6.58 0.18 11.26
C PHE A 92 6.69 0.36 12.79
N ILE A 93 5.89 1.26 13.37
CA ILE A 93 5.87 1.48 14.83
C ILE A 93 5.44 0.20 15.56
N ILE A 94 4.41 -0.49 15.06
CA ILE A 94 3.95 -1.77 15.64
C ILE A 94 5.06 -2.82 15.55
N ASN A 95 5.73 -2.97 14.40
CA ASN A 95 6.81 -3.94 14.22
C ASN A 95 7.99 -3.71 15.18
N LEU A 96 8.33 -2.45 15.45
CA LEU A 96 9.33 -2.11 16.46
C LEU A 96 8.85 -2.44 17.88
N TYR A 97 7.60 -2.12 18.20
CA TYR A 97 6.99 -2.41 19.50
C TYR A 97 7.00 -3.91 19.83
N ILE A 98 6.72 -4.77 18.85
CA ILE A 98 6.67 -6.24 19.04
C ILE A 98 8.04 -6.93 18.93
N GLY A 99 9.11 -6.18 18.67
CA GLY A 99 10.47 -6.71 18.68
C GLY A 99 10.92 -7.43 17.40
N ILE A 100 10.26 -7.21 16.25
CA ILE A 100 10.66 -7.79 14.94
C ILE A 100 12.07 -7.35 14.48
N GLY A 101 12.66 -6.37 15.16
CA GLY A 101 14.00 -5.85 14.89
C GLY A 101 13.97 -4.75 13.82
N LEU A 102 14.96 -3.86 13.87
CA LEU A 102 15.01 -2.67 13.02
C LEU A 102 15.09 -3.02 11.53
N TYR A 103 15.95 -3.97 11.16
CA TYR A 103 16.17 -4.35 9.76
C TYR A 103 14.89 -4.87 9.09
N SER A 104 14.20 -5.82 9.72
CA SER A 104 12.93 -6.36 9.22
C SER A 104 11.83 -5.30 9.17
N SER A 105 11.81 -4.38 10.14
CA SER A 105 10.87 -3.26 10.16
C SER A 105 11.13 -2.29 8.99
N LEU A 106 12.40 -1.99 8.69
CA LEU A 106 12.79 -1.13 7.56
C LEU A 106 12.47 -1.75 6.19
N MET A 107 12.52 -3.08 6.06
CA MET A 107 12.08 -3.76 4.83
C MET A 107 10.60 -3.49 4.54
N GLY A 108 9.75 -3.36 5.57
CA GLY A 108 8.36 -2.94 5.43
C GLY A 108 8.21 -1.53 4.82
N LEU A 109 9.20 -0.65 5.02
CA LEU A 109 9.24 0.70 4.45
C LEU A 109 9.70 0.74 2.98
N ALA A 110 10.38 -0.30 2.50
CA ALA A 110 10.88 -0.37 1.12
C ALA A 110 9.75 -0.24 0.08
N GLY A 111 8.55 -0.75 0.38
CA GLY A 111 7.37 -0.59 -0.47
C GLY A 111 6.98 0.88 -0.70
N GLY A 112 7.21 1.74 0.28
CA GLY A 112 6.94 3.18 0.20
C GLY A 112 7.92 3.87 -0.72
N LEU A 113 9.18 3.44 -0.74
CA LEU A 113 10.18 3.93 -1.69
C LEU A 113 9.81 3.54 -3.13
N ILE A 114 9.30 2.32 -3.34
CA ILE A 114 8.79 1.89 -4.64
C ILE A 114 7.62 2.77 -5.08
N ILE A 115 6.63 3.02 -4.22
CA ILE A 115 5.53 3.93 -4.53
C ILE A 115 6.05 5.33 -4.84
N PHE A 116 6.96 5.87 -4.04
CA PHE A 116 7.53 7.20 -4.29
C PHE A 116 8.16 7.30 -5.67
N VAL A 117 9.08 6.38 -6.00
CA VAL A 117 9.82 6.42 -7.26
C VAL A 117 8.88 6.22 -8.46
N THR A 118 7.90 5.32 -8.35
CA THR A 118 7.01 4.96 -9.45
C THR A 118 5.86 5.95 -9.65
N THR A 119 5.39 6.61 -8.59
CA THR A 119 4.33 7.63 -8.66
C THR A 119 4.89 9.02 -9.00
N ARG A 120 6.12 9.35 -8.61
CA ARG A 120 6.74 10.67 -8.86
C ARG A 120 6.69 11.09 -10.33
N LYS A 121 6.97 10.17 -11.26
CA LYS A 121 6.96 10.47 -12.70
C LYS A 121 5.57 10.79 -13.25
N ASN A 122 4.53 10.25 -12.61
CA ASN A 122 3.14 10.36 -13.06
C ASN A 122 2.29 11.18 -12.08
N TRP A 123 2.92 11.97 -11.20
CA TRP A 123 2.22 12.67 -10.12
C TRP A 123 1.16 13.65 -10.64
N SER A 124 1.41 14.26 -11.80
CA SER A 124 0.46 15.11 -12.53
C SER A 124 -0.84 14.38 -12.91
N HIS A 125 -0.80 13.06 -13.12
CA HIS A 125 -1.98 12.26 -13.45
C HIS A 125 -2.88 12.00 -12.24
N PHE A 126 -2.36 12.20 -11.01
CA PHE A 126 -3.15 12.01 -9.81
C PHE A 126 -4.04 13.22 -9.55
N SER A 127 -5.34 12.95 -9.36
CA SER A 127 -6.32 13.95 -8.91
C SER A 127 -6.22 14.12 -7.40
#